data_AF-A0A383D0N6-F1
#
_entry.id   AF-A0A383D0N6-F1
#
_cell.length_a   1.000
_cell.length_b   1.000
_cell.length_c   1.000
_cell.angle_alpha   90.00
_cell.angle_beta   90.00
_cell.angle_gamma   90.00
#
_symmetry.space_group_name_H-M   'P 1'
#
loop_
_entity.id
_entity.type
_entity.pdbx_description
1 polymer ?
#
loop_
_entity_poly.entity_id
_entity_poly.type
_entity_poly.pdbx_seq_one_letter_code
_entity_poly.pdbx_strand_id
1 'polypeptide(L)'
;MRSIKFVFPLRFLILLSIIILLSGGSEAATERDPEYSFTTTSYTVYSTISDDTRYTAAIDDGGKIYYYNTLNHTELWSYDTGTTQLRDLDIS
;
A
#
# COMPACT_ATOMS: atom_id res chain seq x y z
N MET A 1 -35.32 -22.17 -42.93
CA MET A 1 -34.61 -21.25 -42.00
C MET A 1 -35.31 -21.36 -40.64
N ARG A 2 -34.69 -22.01 -39.66
CA ARG A 2 -35.29 -22.19 -38.32
C ARG A 2 -34.81 -21.08 -37.39
N SER A 3 -35.68 -20.14 -37.05
CA SER A 3 -35.40 -19.12 -36.04
C SER A 3 -35.46 -19.76 -34.65
N ILE A 4 -34.30 -20.01 -34.04
CA ILE A 4 -34.22 -20.40 -32.63
C ILE A 4 -34.43 -19.13 -31.80
N LYS A 5 -35.62 -18.99 -31.22
CA LYS A 5 -35.88 -17.93 -30.24
C LYS A 5 -35.37 -18.43 -28.89
N PHE A 6 -34.15 -18.01 -28.52
CA PHE A 6 -33.63 -18.16 -27.18
C PHE A 6 -34.44 -17.26 -26.24
N VAL A 7 -35.55 -17.76 -25.71
CA VAL A 7 -36.30 -17.07 -24.66
C VAL A 7 -35.65 -17.47 -23.35
N PHE A 8 -34.70 -16.66 -22.90
CA PHE A 8 -34.05 -16.89 -21.61
C PHE A 8 -35.13 -16.79 -20.52
N PRO A 9 -35.39 -17.86 -19.74
CA PRO A 9 -36.55 -17.89 -18.87
C PRO A 9 -36.36 -16.87 -17.74
N LEU A 10 -37.33 -15.96 -17.56
CA LEU A 10 -37.30 -14.91 -16.53
C LEU A 10 -37.02 -15.48 -15.12
N ARG A 11 -37.50 -16.70 -14.86
CA ARG A 11 -37.25 -17.43 -13.62
C ARG A 11 -35.76 -17.71 -13.36
N PHE A 12 -34.98 -17.93 -14.41
CA PHE A 12 -33.54 -18.14 -14.32
C PHE A 12 -32.80 -16.85 -13.98
N LEU A 13 -33.22 -15.71 -14.55
CA LEU A 13 -32.64 -14.41 -14.19
C LEU A 13 -32.93 -14.04 -12.73
N ILE A 14 -34.14 -14.34 -12.24
CA ILE A 14 -34.51 -14.16 -10.83
C ILE A 14 -33.65 -15.04 -9.92
N LEU A 15 -33.40 -16.29 -10.31
CA LEU A 15 -32.54 -17.20 -9.53
C LEU A 15 -31.09 -16.70 -9.51
N LEU A 16 -30.58 -16.23 -10.65
CA LEU A 16 -29.23 -15.69 -10.77
C LEU A 16 -29.05 -14.42 -9.94
N SER A 17 -30.04 -13.52 -9.92
CA SER A 17 -29.99 -12.32 -9.07
C SER A 17 -29.98 -12.65 -7.59
N ILE A 18 -30.74 -13.67 -7.16
CA ILE A 18 -30.74 -14.13 -5.77
C ILE A 18 -29.36 -14.69 -5.42
N ILE A 19 -28.74 -15.49 -6.29
CA ILE A 19 -27.38 -16.03 -6.07
C ILE A 19 -26.36 -14.89 -5.93
N ILE A 20 -26.41 -13.88 -6.79
CA ILE A 20 -25.51 -12.72 -6.75
C ILE A 20 -25.71 -11.90 -5.46
N LEU A 21 -26.96 -11.71 -5.04
CA LEU A 21 -27.29 -11.00 -3.79
C LEU A 21 -26.88 -11.78 -2.54
N LEU A 22 -26.92 -13.12 -2.57
CA LEU A 22 -26.42 -13.97 -1.48
C LEU A 22 -24.89 -14.11 -1.50
N SER A 23 -24.23 -13.99 -2.66
CA SER A 23 -22.77 -14.02 -2.76
C SER A 23 -22.11 -12.67 -2.46
N GLY A 24 -22.88 -11.58 -2.51
CA GLY A 24 -22.43 -10.24 -2.15
C GLY A 24 -22.27 -10.07 -0.65
N GLY A 25 -21.37 -10.84 -0.04
CA GLY A 25 -20.82 -10.47 1.25
C GLY A 25 -20.01 -9.20 1.05
N SER A 26 -20.45 -8.10 1.63
CA SER A 26 -19.62 -6.92 1.76
C SER A 26 -18.41 -7.30 2.62
N GLU A 27 -17.28 -7.56 1.98
CA GLU A 27 -15.99 -7.39 2.64
C GLU A 27 -15.90 -5.89 2.93
N ALA A 28 -16.40 -5.47 4.09
CA ALA A 28 -15.95 -4.23 4.68
C ALA A 28 -14.43 -4.37 4.68
N ALA A 29 -13.74 -3.48 3.97
CA ALA A 29 -12.29 -3.54 3.80
C ALA A 29 -11.67 -3.78 5.15
N THR A 30 -11.27 -5.03 5.41
CA THR A 30 -10.60 -5.40 6.64
C THR A 30 -9.38 -4.50 6.69
N GLU A 31 -9.30 -3.67 7.72
CA GLU A 31 -8.12 -2.85 7.97
C GLU A 31 -6.94 -3.83 7.95
N ARG A 32 -6.17 -3.83 6.86
CA ARG A 32 -5.12 -4.81 6.65
C ARG A 32 -3.99 -4.38 7.56
N ASP A 33 -3.62 -5.24 8.49
CA ASP A 33 -2.42 -5.01 9.29
C ASP A 33 -1.26 -4.67 8.35
N PRO A 34 -0.47 -3.62 8.65
CA PRO A 34 0.60 -3.21 7.78
C PRO A 34 1.54 -4.40 7.54
N GLU A 35 1.85 -4.68 6.28
CA GLU A 35 2.73 -5.79 5.90
C GLU A 35 4.12 -5.66 6.54
N TYR A 36 4.48 -4.42 6.91
CA TYR A 36 5.67 -4.13 7.67
C TYR A 36 5.48 -2.92 8.59
N SER A 37 6.04 -2.97 9.81
CA SER A 37 6.11 -1.83 10.72
C SER A 37 7.50 -1.72 11.34
N PHE A 38 8.00 -0.50 11.48
CA PHE A 38 9.28 -0.22 12.10
C PHE A 38 9.19 0.97 13.05
N THR A 39 10.03 0.94 14.07
CA THR A 39 10.22 2.05 14.99
C THR A 39 11.63 2.60 14.78
N THR A 40 11.70 3.85 14.34
CA THR A 40 12.96 4.59 14.31
C THR A 40 13.32 5.01 15.74
N THR A 41 14.62 5.02 16.05
CA THR A 41 15.15 5.37 17.38
C THR A 41 15.07 6.86 17.69
N SER A 42 14.73 7.69 16.69
CA SER A 42 14.62 9.15 16.78
C SER A 42 13.31 9.64 16.17
N TYR A 43 12.87 10.84 16.56
CA TYR A 43 11.73 11.52 15.95
C TYR A 43 12.05 11.74 14.45
N THR A 44 11.37 10.96 13.61
CA THR A 44 11.51 11.06 12.15
C THR A 44 10.64 12.21 11.66
N VAL A 45 11.24 13.19 10.99
CA VAL A 45 10.52 14.38 10.51
C VAL A 45 9.99 14.17 9.09
N TYR A 46 10.76 13.48 8.26
CA TYR A 46 10.41 13.14 6.88
C TYR A 46 10.84 11.71 6.56
N SER A 47 10.06 11.01 5.74
CA SER A 47 10.41 9.70 5.19
C SER A 47 9.88 9.53 3.77
N THR A 48 10.57 8.72 2.98
CA THR A 48 10.20 8.39 1.59
C THR A 48 10.61 6.96 1.24
N ILE A 49 9.97 6.37 0.24
CA ILE A 49 10.19 5.00 -0.22
C ILE A 49 10.42 5.01 -1.73
N SER A 50 11.35 4.19 -2.21
CA SER A 50 11.63 4.07 -3.65
C SER A 50 10.46 3.47 -4.42
N ASP A 51 10.38 3.77 -5.71
CA ASP A 51 9.35 3.24 -6.63
C ASP A 51 9.32 1.69 -6.64
N ASP A 52 10.48 1.06 -6.44
CA ASP A 52 10.61 -0.40 -6.39
C ASP A 52 10.32 -1.00 -5.00
N THR A 53 9.98 -0.16 -4.01
CA THR A 53 9.69 -0.50 -2.61
C THR A 53 10.82 -1.21 -1.85
N ARG A 54 12.03 -1.26 -2.41
CA ARG A 54 13.18 -1.95 -1.80
C ARG A 54 13.97 -1.08 -0.85
N TYR A 55 13.80 0.24 -0.95
CA TYR A 55 14.59 1.18 -0.21
C TYR A 55 13.73 2.26 0.44
N THR A 56 14.16 2.68 1.62
CA THR A 56 13.49 3.73 2.38
C THR A 56 14.54 4.71 2.87
N ALA A 57 14.22 5.99 2.78
CA ALA A 57 15.02 7.05 3.38
C ALA A 57 14.22 7.74 4.49
N ALA A 58 14.91 8.14 5.55
CA ALA A 58 14.32 8.84 6.69
C ALA A 58 15.26 9.94 7.20
N ILE A 59 14.69 11.05 7.66
CA ILE A 59 15.39 12.14 8.32
C ILE A 59 14.98 12.16 9.79
N ASP A 60 15.96 12.21 10.68
CA ASP A 60 15.71 12.49 12.09
C ASP A 60 15.62 13.98 12.41
N ASP A 61 15.15 14.31 13.62
CA ASP A 61 15.05 15.69 14.12
C ASP A 61 16.41 16.44 14.16
N GLY A 62 17.52 15.71 14.17
CA GLY A 62 18.88 16.25 14.08
C GLY A 62 19.32 16.59 12.65
N GLY A 63 18.52 16.27 11.64
CA GLY A 63 18.87 16.46 10.23
C GLY A 63 19.77 15.36 9.67
N LYS A 64 19.91 14.23 10.36
CA LYS A 64 20.62 13.07 9.83
C LYS A 64 19.69 12.28 8.91
N ILE A 65 20.17 12.04 7.70
CA ILE A 65 19.52 11.18 6.71
C ILE A 65 20.04 9.76 6.90
N TYR A 66 19.11 8.82 6.89
CA TYR A 66 19.38 7.41 6.90
C TYR A 66 18.77 6.74 5.68
N TYR A 67 19.51 5.81 5.09
CA TYR A 67 19.07 5.03 3.95
C TYR A 67 19.10 3.54 4.26
N TYR A 68 17.98 2.87 4.09
CA TYR A 68 17.78 1.49 4.49
C TYR A 68 17.28 0.63 3.33
N ASN A 69 17.60 -0.65 3.39
CA ASN A 69 16.85 -1.66 2.66
C ASN A 69 15.54 -1.98 3.41
N THR A 70 14.40 -1.87 2.73
CA THR A 70 13.05 -1.98 3.30
C THR A 70 12.69 -3.41 3.73
N LEU A 71 13.35 -4.44 3.19
CA LEU A 71 13.02 -5.83 3.53
C LEU A 71 13.68 -6.28 4.82
N ASN A 72 14.92 -5.84 5.06
CA ASN A 72 15.75 -6.35 6.15
C ASN A 72 16.24 -5.27 7.11
N HIS A 73 15.90 -4.00 6.87
CA HIS A 73 16.23 -2.83 7.71
C HIS A 73 17.72 -2.66 7.94
N THR A 74 18.53 -3.16 7.02
CA THR A 74 19.96 -2.91 7.04
C THR A 74 20.19 -1.47 6.61
N GLU A 75 20.80 -0.67 7.49
CA GLU A 75 21.32 0.64 7.13
C GLU A 75 22.39 0.46 6.05
N LEU A 76 22.15 1.06 4.90
CA LEU A 76 23.05 1.06 3.76
C LEU A 76 24.03 2.22 3.85
N TRP A 77 23.56 3.39 4.27
CA TRP A 77 24.40 4.55 4.61
C TRP A 77 23.64 5.55 5.48
N SER A 78 24.38 6.45 6.12
CA SER A 78 23.86 7.63 6.80
C SER A 78 24.71 8.87 6.49
N TYR A 79 24.06 10.03 6.48
CA TYR A 79 24.69 11.32 6.20
C TYR A 79 24.13 12.39 7.13
N ASP A 80 25.03 13.16 7.75
CA ASP A 80 24.65 14.29 8.58
C ASP A 80 24.63 15.57 7.73
N THR A 81 23.46 16.16 7.57
CA THR A 81 23.31 17.39 6.78
C THR A 81 23.84 18.63 7.49
N GLY A 82 24.13 18.55 8.79
CA GLY A 82 24.60 19.66 9.62
C GLY A 82 23.54 20.73 9.87
N THR A 83 22.26 20.47 9.54
CA THR A 83 21.14 21.41 9.72
C THR A 83 19.85 20.67 9.99
N THR A 84 18.98 21.27 10.80
CA THR A 84 17.63 20.74 11.06
C THR A 84 16.56 21.36 10.15
N GLN A 85 16.93 22.32 9.29
CA GLN A 85 16.00 23.06 8.44
C GLN A 85 15.73 22.35 7.10
N LEU A 86 15.50 21.05 7.15
CA LEU A 86 15.15 20.25 5.98
C LEU A 86 13.65 20.42 5.67
N ARG A 87 13.30 20.45 4.38
CA ARG A 87 11.92 20.70 3.94
C ARG A 87 11.29 19.53 3.21
N ASP A 88 12.13 18.71 2.57
CA ASP A 88 11.70 17.61 1.73
C ASP A 88 12.80 16.55 1.63
N LEU A 89 12.39 15.32 1.36
CA LEU A 89 13.26 14.17 1.12
C LEU A 89 12.59 13.29 0.07
N ASP A 90 13.27 13.11 -1.05
CA ASP A 90 12.78 12.29 -2.14
C ASP A 90 13.81 11.24 -2.55
N ILE A 91 13.31 10.08 -2.96
CA ILE A 91 14.08 9.01 -3.56
C ILE A 91 13.34 8.52 -4.79
N SER A 92 14.02 8.59 -5.93
CA SER A 92 13.52 8.09 -7.21
C SER A 92 13.66 6.58 -7.34
#